data_AF-A0A8C1VBD0-F1
#
_entry.id   AF-A0A8C1VBD0-F1
#
_cell.length_a   1.000
_cell.length_b   1.000
_cell.length_c   1.000
_cell.angle_alpha   90.00
_cell.angle_beta   90.00
_cell.angle_gamma   90.00
#
_symmetry.space_group_name_H-M   'P 1'
#
loop_
_entity.id
_entity.type
_entity.pdbx_description
1 polymer ?
#
loop_
_entity_poly.entity_id
_entity_poly.type
_entity_poly.pdbx_seq_one_letter_code
_entity_poly.pdbx_strand_id
1 'polypeptide(L)'
;TPSMNLIKTAALGRPFQLGMLYDCRKDELIAGIRFWNKEQLEQNICACPQINTDFTVTASDSIKDKSNLLNIEGALNLSVLGGLVQVSGAAKYLKDNKTSFIQQRLTLHYHSTCEFKELTVNQLPPENIPDDDNATHVVTGILYGADACFVFDRQVSSDEDKSAVKGEVKMAVEKLLGVISIDANADLNMNDTEKTAVKNFTCTFYGDFQLPSNPTTFEDAMKVFADLPKLLKDNQKLAVPLRVWLYPLHKLHSRASKLQRDISMDLMLETESVIESLYTAEMKCSDLLEDSPAVAFVAFHDKILQMKQNCCKYKLRLMKKLCSLLPNIRGDVMKETTLNDLLQEHDASPFNDNDLTEWLKERERESEIIKSVLRQLKDYGAQVKDNIDAIMMDLEVGNLVSYTFTSLDCSDIILQKQKIYLSSSTKEEKVQISPDIKQNSWLTAKIQKTMRKNLEIFKNLMNSKDCKPAKFIVSSKEMKNNPGSCILLYESECEEAVCFSPPSQPVCPVTEEVKGQSVVLKVVPSSFKKILTSPLIVILHFNKLVIIIKSVFQQSRRNRAVKAEYWKKTD
;
A
#
# COMPACT_ATOMS: atom_id res chain seq x y z
N THR A 1 5.83 -40.90 -24.76
CA THR A 1 6.52 -39.59 -24.91
C THR A 1 5.49 -38.59 -25.34
N PRO A 2 5.26 -37.44 -24.67
CA PRO A 2 4.35 -36.46 -25.21
C PRO A 2 5.02 -35.83 -26.43
N SER A 3 4.73 -36.44 -27.56
CA SER A 3 5.05 -36.01 -28.91
C SER A 3 4.48 -34.62 -29.18
N MET A 4 5.31 -33.72 -29.70
CA MET A 4 4.95 -32.76 -30.78
C MET A 4 4.26 -31.40 -30.48
N ASN A 5 4.42 -30.68 -29.37
CA ASN A 5 3.27 -29.82 -29.02
C ASN A 5 3.41 -28.32 -29.35
N LEU A 6 2.76 -27.92 -30.45
CA LEU A 6 2.25 -26.58 -30.77
C LEU A 6 2.00 -25.73 -29.51
N ILE A 7 2.61 -24.54 -29.42
CA ILE A 7 2.42 -23.63 -28.28
C ILE A 7 1.24 -22.70 -28.55
N LYS A 8 0.40 -22.49 -27.54
CA LYS A 8 -0.70 -21.53 -27.56
C LYS A 8 -0.37 -20.38 -26.60
N THR A 9 -0.47 -19.14 -27.07
CA THR A 9 -0.08 -17.95 -26.28
C THR A 9 -1.03 -16.78 -26.50
N ALA A 10 -1.15 -15.90 -25.51
CA ALA A 10 -1.97 -14.68 -25.60
C ALA A 10 -1.23 -13.60 -26.42
N ALA A 11 -1.94 -12.89 -27.29
CA ALA A 11 -1.35 -11.88 -28.15
C ALA A 11 -1.02 -10.58 -27.40
N LEU A 12 -1.85 -10.18 -26.43
CA LEU A 12 -1.65 -9.03 -25.54
C LEU A 12 -1.45 -7.69 -26.28
N GLY A 13 -2.17 -7.51 -27.38
CA GLY A 13 -2.09 -6.30 -28.21
C GLY A 13 -0.82 -6.21 -29.07
N ARG A 14 -0.04 -7.28 -29.17
CA ARG A 14 1.11 -7.36 -30.09
C ARG A 14 0.60 -7.64 -31.52
N PRO A 15 1.22 -7.06 -32.56
CA PRO A 15 0.72 -7.11 -33.94
C PRO A 15 1.08 -8.43 -34.64
N PHE A 16 0.55 -9.55 -34.14
CA PHE A 16 0.77 -10.87 -34.73
C PHE A 16 0.16 -10.98 -36.14
N GLN A 17 0.89 -11.63 -37.04
CA GLN A 17 0.42 -12.01 -38.37
C GLN A 17 0.85 -13.45 -38.68
N LEU A 18 0.08 -14.15 -39.50
CA LEU A 18 0.42 -15.50 -39.95
C LEU A 18 1.76 -15.50 -40.69
N GLY A 19 2.58 -16.52 -40.44
CA GLY A 19 3.91 -16.67 -41.00
C GLY A 19 4.99 -15.81 -40.37
N MET A 20 4.68 -14.97 -39.38
CA MET A 20 5.70 -14.25 -38.60
C MET A 20 6.54 -15.22 -37.76
N LEU A 21 7.83 -14.91 -37.65
CA LEU A 21 8.74 -15.59 -36.76
C LEU A 21 8.59 -15.08 -35.32
N TYR A 22 8.80 -15.98 -34.36
CA TYR A 22 8.69 -15.69 -32.94
C TYR A 22 9.81 -16.37 -32.15
N ASP A 23 10.38 -15.65 -31.18
CA ASP A 23 11.31 -16.20 -30.21
C ASP A 23 10.62 -16.46 -28.86
N CYS A 24 10.20 -17.70 -28.61
CA CYS A 24 9.64 -18.12 -27.32
C CYS A 24 10.61 -17.97 -26.15
N ARG A 25 11.92 -17.81 -26.37
CA ARG A 25 12.86 -17.54 -25.27
C ARG A 25 12.63 -16.13 -24.71
N LYS A 26 12.44 -15.15 -25.60
CA LYS A 26 12.30 -13.72 -25.28
C LYS A 26 10.85 -13.22 -25.25
N ASP A 27 9.91 -14.04 -25.73
CA ASP A 27 8.53 -13.65 -26.01
C ASP A 27 8.40 -12.49 -27.04
N GLU A 28 9.24 -12.55 -28.07
CA GLU A 28 9.43 -11.48 -29.04
C GLU A 28 9.03 -11.88 -30.46
N LEU A 29 8.34 -10.97 -31.15
CA LEU A 29 8.04 -11.08 -32.58
C LEU A 29 9.23 -10.59 -33.40
N ILE A 30 9.65 -11.38 -34.38
CA ILE A 30 10.76 -11.01 -35.28
C ILE A 30 10.17 -10.37 -36.53
N ALA A 31 10.37 -9.06 -36.66
CA ALA A 31 9.86 -8.29 -37.77
C ALA A 31 10.69 -8.48 -39.06
N GLY A 32 10.04 -8.35 -40.22
CA GLY A 32 10.72 -8.27 -41.52
C GLY A 32 11.13 -9.59 -42.16
N ILE A 33 11.12 -10.70 -41.43
CA ILE A 33 11.48 -12.03 -41.95
C ILE A 33 10.23 -12.91 -42.04
N ARG A 34 10.01 -13.54 -43.20
CA ARG A 34 8.88 -14.46 -43.46
C ARG A 34 9.34 -15.63 -44.31
N PHE A 35 8.85 -16.83 -44.03
CA PHE A 35 9.12 -18.00 -44.87
C PHE A 35 8.33 -18.01 -46.17
N TRP A 36 7.09 -17.54 -46.11
CA TRP A 36 6.20 -17.47 -47.26
C TRP A 36 6.23 -16.06 -47.82
N ASN A 37 6.32 -15.97 -49.15
CA ASN A 37 5.97 -14.72 -49.84
C ASN A 37 4.46 -14.48 -49.70
N LYS A 38 4.02 -13.28 -50.11
CA LYS A 38 2.65 -12.85 -49.90
C LYS A 38 1.65 -13.77 -50.61
N GLU A 39 1.94 -14.15 -51.84
CA GLU A 39 1.07 -14.98 -52.69
C GLU A 39 0.93 -16.39 -52.12
N GLN A 40 2.03 -17.00 -51.67
CA GLN A 40 2.03 -18.31 -51.01
C GLN A 40 1.26 -18.28 -49.69
N LEU A 41 1.39 -17.21 -48.91
CA LEU A 41 0.66 -17.08 -47.65
C LEU A 41 -0.85 -17.03 -47.92
N GLU A 42 -1.30 -16.20 -48.86
CA GLU A 42 -2.72 -16.04 -49.21
C GLU A 42 -3.35 -17.35 -49.71
N GLN A 43 -2.60 -18.18 -50.47
CA GLN A 43 -3.09 -19.47 -50.96
C GLN A 43 -3.24 -20.56 -49.88
N ASN A 44 -2.53 -20.43 -48.76
CA ASN A 44 -2.46 -21.45 -47.71
C ASN A 44 -3.24 -21.08 -46.44
N ILE A 45 -3.89 -19.93 -46.41
CA ILE A 45 -4.71 -19.49 -45.28
C ILE A 45 -6.10 -20.12 -45.37
N CYS A 46 -6.50 -20.81 -44.32
CA CYS A 46 -7.88 -21.20 -44.06
C CYS A 46 -8.46 -20.27 -43.00
N ALA A 47 -9.67 -19.77 -43.22
CA ALA A 47 -10.37 -18.89 -42.29
C ALA A 47 -11.73 -19.49 -41.92
N CYS A 48 -12.00 -19.58 -40.62
CA CYS A 48 -13.21 -20.15 -40.06
C CYS A 48 -13.83 -19.15 -39.07
N PRO A 49 -15.12 -18.82 -39.20
CA PRO A 49 -15.81 -18.02 -38.19
C PRO A 49 -15.75 -18.71 -36.82
N GLN A 50 -15.36 -17.97 -35.79
CA GLN A 50 -15.37 -18.41 -34.39
C GLN A 50 -15.99 -17.31 -33.54
N ILE A 51 -17.32 -17.24 -33.58
CA ILE A 51 -18.08 -16.19 -32.91
C ILE A 51 -18.42 -16.69 -31.51
N ASN A 52 -17.84 -16.05 -30.50
CA ASN A 52 -18.16 -16.28 -29.10
C ASN A 52 -18.07 -14.93 -28.37
N THR A 53 -18.91 -14.72 -27.35
CA THR A 53 -18.84 -13.50 -26.53
C THR A 53 -19.13 -13.86 -25.09
N ASP A 54 -18.17 -13.56 -24.23
CA ASP A 54 -18.19 -13.83 -22.81
C ASP A 54 -18.02 -12.53 -22.02
N PHE A 55 -18.58 -12.52 -20.81
CA PHE A 55 -18.47 -11.40 -19.90
C PHE A 55 -18.09 -11.90 -18.52
N THR A 56 -17.28 -11.14 -17.80
CA THR A 56 -16.86 -11.49 -16.44
C THR A 56 -16.81 -10.25 -15.57
N VAL A 57 -17.40 -10.34 -14.37
CA VAL A 57 -17.31 -9.30 -13.35
C VAL A 57 -16.46 -9.84 -12.20
N THR A 58 -15.44 -9.09 -11.79
CA THR A 58 -14.58 -9.45 -10.67
C THR A 58 -14.33 -8.26 -9.76
N ALA A 59 -14.19 -8.51 -8.46
CA ALA A 59 -13.76 -7.53 -7.46
C ALA A 59 -12.28 -7.72 -7.07
N SER A 60 -11.59 -8.67 -7.71
CA SER A 60 -10.18 -8.96 -7.45
C SER A 60 -9.26 -8.22 -8.43
N ASP A 61 -8.10 -7.79 -7.92
CA ASP A 61 -7.06 -7.09 -8.68
C ASP A 61 -5.71 -7.83 -8.62
N SER A 62 -5.69 -9.08 -8.15
CA SER A 62 -4.45 -9.87 -8.01
C SER A 62 -3.80 -10.16 -9.37
N ILE A 63 -2.48 -10.34 -9.40
CA ILE A 63 -1.76 -10.73 -10.62
C ILE A 63 -2.37 -11.98 -11.27
N LYS A 64 -2.69 -12.99 -10.44
CA LYS A 64 -3.34 -14.22 -10.88
C LYS A 64 -4.67 -13.97 -11.58
N ASP A 65 -5.55 -13.20 -10.94
CA ASP A 65 -6.90 -12.98 -11.46
C ASP A 65 -6.88 -12.15 -12.73
N LYS A 66 -5.99 -11.15 -12.83
CA LYS A 66 -5.79 -10.40 -14.08
C LYS A 66 -5.26 -11.27 -15.21
N SER A 67 -4.32 -12.15 -14.91
CA SER A 67 -3.74 -13.08 -15.88
C SER A 67 -4.80 -14.05 -16.39
N ASN A 68 -5.60 -14.62 -15.50
CA ASN A 68 -6.70 -15.50 -15.86
C ASN A 68 -7.76 -14.79 -16.71
N LEU A 69 -8.12 -13.55 -16.36
CA LEU A 69 -9.13 -12.75 -17.07
C LEU A 69 -8.74 -12.54 -18.54
N LEU A 70 -7.45 -12.32 -18.80
CA LEU A 70 -6.88 -12.13 -20.14
C LEU A 70 -6.28 -13.43 -20.72
N ASN A 71 -6.62 -14.59 -20.17
CA ASN A 71 -6.21 -15.89 -20.69
C ASN A 71 -4.68 -16.06 -20.84
N ILE A 72 -3.92 -15.50 -19.91
CA ILE A 72 -2.46 -15.61 -19.81
C ILE A 72 -2.13 -16.85 -18.99
N GLU A 73 -1.39 -17.77 -19.59
CA GLU A 73 -1.05 -19.05 -18.97
C GLU A 73 0.47 -19.26 -18.94
N GLY A 74 0.93 -20.00 -17.92
CA GLY A 74 2.31 -20.45 -17.79
C GLY A 74 3.34 -19.33 -17.79
N ALA A 75 4.47 -19.57 -18.44
CA ALA A 75 5.65 -18.71 -18.35
C ALA A 75 5.45 -17.31 -18.98
N LEU A 76 4.40 -17.10 -19.79
CA LEU A 76 4.09 -15.78 -20.35
C LEU A 76 3.75 -14.76 -19.26
N ASN A 77 3.11 -15.19 -18.16
CA ASN A 77 2.81 -14.30 -17.05
C ASN A 77 4.09 -13.68 -16.48
N LEU A 78 5.11 -14.50 -16.24
CA LEU A 78 6.42 -14.03 -15.78
C LEU A 78 7.08 -13.07 -16.79
N SER A 79 6.89 -13.28 -18.09
CA SER A 79 7.40 -12.37 -19.12
C SER A 79 6.70 -11.01 -19.10
N VAL A 80 5.41 -10.97 -18.80
CA VAL A 80 4.66 -9.72 -18.61
C VAL A 80 5.15 -9.01 -17.35
N LEU A 81 5.26 -9.73 -16.23
CA LEU A 81 5.76 -9.18 -14.95
C LEU A 81 7.20 -8.69 -15.06
N GLY A 82 8.07 -9.44 -15.74
CA GLY A 82 9.45 -9.05 -16.00
C GLY A 82 9.60 -7.93 -17.05
N GLY A 83 8.52 -7.52 -17.72
CA GLY A 83 8.56 -6.48 -18.74
C GLY A 83 9.22 -6.90 -20.06
N LEU A 84 9.36 -8.20 -20.32
CA LEU A 84 9.76 -8.74 -21.63
C LEU A 84 8.67 -8.51 -22.68
N VAL A 85 7.41 -8.53 -22.28
CA VAL A 85 6.27 -8.33 -23.17
C VAL A 85 5.71 -6.91 -23.02
N GLN A 86 5.77 -6.13 -24.10
CA GLN A 86 5.09 -4.86 -24.19
C GLN A 86 3.61 -5.07 -24.55
N VAL A 87 2.74 -4.84 -23.57
CA VAL A 87 1.29 -4.95 -23.73
C VAL A 87 0.68 -3.68 -24.35
N SER A 88 -0.38 -3.84 -25.12
CA SER A 88 -1.18 -2.73 -25.67
C SER A 88 -2.68 -3.05 -25.61
N GLY A 89 -3.53 -2.11 -26.05
CA GLY A 89 -4.99 -2.32 -26.07
C GLY A 89 -5.56 -2.66 -24.69
N ALA A 90 -6.46 -3.65 -24.64
CA ALA A 90 -7.05 -4.17 -23.41
C ALA A 90 -6.01 -4.69 -22.41
N ALA A 91 -4.92 -5.30 -22.90
CA ALA A 91 -3.88 -5.88 -22.07
C ALA A 91 -3.09 -4.85 -21.24
N LYS A 92 -3.24 -3.54 -21.50
CA LYS A 92 -2.74 -2.49 -20.59
C LYS A 92 -3.32 -2.59 -19.19
N TYR A 93 -4.50 -3.19 -19.02
CA TYR A 93 -5.10 -3.52 -17.73
C TYR A 93 -4.14 -4.27 -16.78
N LEU A 94 -3.26 -5.13 -17.31
CA LEU A 94 -2.26 -5.87 -16.51
C LEU A 94 -1.29 -4.97 -15.74
N LYS A 95 -1.11 -3.72 -16.19
CA LYS A 95 -0.20 -2.74 -15.58
C LYS A 95 -0.93 -1.75 -14.68
N ASP A 96 -2.27 -1.74 -14.70
CA ASP A 96 -3.09 -0.93 -13.80
C ASP A 96 -3.31 -1.71 -12.50
N ASN A 97 -2.55 -1.38 -11.47
CA ASN A 97 -2.71 -1.99 -10.14
C ASN A 97 -3.36 -1.01 -9.18
N LYS A 98 -4.17 -1.54 -8.26
CA LYS A 98 -4.62 -0.80 -7.09
C LYS A 98 -3.43 -0.18 -6.37
N THR A 99 -3.61 1.04 -5.88
CA THR A 99 -2.55 1.77 -5.17
C THR A 99 -2.76 1.78 -3.65
N SER A 100 -3.89 1.21 -3.20
CA SER A 100 -4.45 1.32 -1.86
C SER A 100 -5.41 0.15 -1.56
N PHE A 101 -5.48 -0.32 -0.31
CA PHE A 101 -6.50 -1.30 0.11
C PHE A 101 -7.84 -0.67 0.43
N ILE A 102 -7.89 0.62 0.77
CA ILE A 102 -9.15 1.32 1.02
C ILE A 102 -9.91 1.61 -0.28
N GLN A 103 -9.20 1.71 -1.41
CA GLN A 103 -9.80 1.71 -2.76
C GLN A 103 -10.61 0.43 -3.02
N GLN A 104 -11.89 0.58 -3.39
CA GLN A 104 -12.71 -0.53 -3.91
C GLN A 104 -12.61 -0.55 -5.43
N ARG A 105 -12.41 -1.74 -6.00
CA ARG A 105 -12.27 -1.93 -7.45
C ARG A 105 -13.21 -3.03 -7.94
N LEU A 106 -13.90 -2.76 -9.03
CA LEU A 106 -14.67 -3.74 -9.80
C LEU A 106 -14.20 -3.69 -11.24
N THR A 107 -13.97 -4.85 -11.85
CA THR A 107 -13.62 -4.94 -13.27
C THR A 107 -14.72 -5.70 -14.01
N LEU A 108 -15.29 -5.06 -15.03
CA LEU A 108 -16.11 -5.73 -16.04
C LEU A 108 -15.22 -6.01 -17.26
N HIS A 109 -15.06 -7.29 -17.57
CA HIS A 109 -14.35 -7.76 -18.75
C HIS A 109 -15.33 -8.22 -19.81
N TYR A 110 -15.13 -7.71 -21.02
CA TYR A 110 -15.77 -8.12 -22.26
C TYR A 110 -14.73 -8.88 -23.08
N HIS A 111 -15.06 -10.11 -23.47
CA HIS A 111 -14.26 -10.93 -24.38
C HIS A 111 -15.11 -11.35 -25.58
N SER A 112 -14.68 -11.03 -26.79
CA SER A 112 -15.38 -11.49 -27.99
C SER A 112 -14.42 -11.96 -29.07
N THR A 113 -14.70 -13.12 -29.62
CA THR A 113 -13.97 -13.73 -30.73
C THR A 113 -14.81 -13.63 -32.00
N CYS A 114 -14.17 -13.50 -33.16
CA CYS A 114 -14.88 -13.38 -34.44
C CYS A 114 -14.42 -14.41 -35.48
N GLU A 115 -13.11 -14.60 -35.65
CA GLU A 115 -12.55 -15.36 -36.77
C GLU A 115 -11.26 -16.06 -36.34
N PHE A 116 -11.12 -17.32 -36.71
CA PHE A 116 -9.87 -18.05 -36.59
C PHE A 116 -9.24 -18.20 -37.97
N LYS A 117 -7.98 -17.81 -38.11
CA LYS A 117 -7.18 -18.02 -39.33
C LYS A 117 -6.03 -18.95 -39.03
N GLU A 118 -5.85 -19.96 -39.86
CA GLU A 118 -4.75 -20.89 -39.78
C GLU A 118 -4.00 -21.00 -41.11
N LEU A 119 -2.71 -21.30 -41.01
CA LEU A 119 -1.83 -21.55 -42.12
C LEU A 119 -1.63 -23.06 -42.26
N THR A 120 -1.94 -23.58 -43.44
CA THR A 120 -1.72 -25.00 -43.77
C THR A 120 -0.23 -25.24 -44.03
N VAL A 121 0.46 -25.92 -43.11
CA VAL A 121 1.93 -26.14 -43.17
C VAL A 121 2.29 -27.36 -44.03
N ASN A 122 1.64 -27.54 -45.18
CA ASN A 122 1.90 -28.70 -46.07
C ASN A 122 3.00 -28.42 -47.11
N GLN A 123 3.36 -27.14 -47.34
CA GLN A 123 4.32 -26.72 -48.36
C GLN A 123 5.22 -25.60 -47.83
N LEU A 124 6.41 -25.96 -47.35
CA LEU A 124 7.48 -25.01 -47.07
C LEU A 124 8.47 -25.03 -48.22
N PRO A 125 8.76 -23.90 -48.88
CA PRO A 125 9.88 -23.80 -49.80
C PRO A 125 11.19 -24.01 -49.02
N PRO A 126 12.05 -24.98 -49.38
CA PRO A 126 13.34 -25.20 -48.73
C PRO A 126 14.31 -24.01 -48.81
N GLU A 127 14.09 -23.09 -49.75
CA GLU A 127 15.10 -22.10 -50.18
C GLU A 127 15.10 -20.77 -49.41
N ASN A 128 14.11 -20.49 -48.54
CA ASN A 128 13.96 -19.18 -47.88
C ASN A 128 14.08 -19.24 -46.34
N ILE A 129 14.73 -20.25 -45.78
CA ILE A 129 14.94 -20.35 -44.33
C ILE A 129 16.26 -19.66 -44.01
N PRO A 130 16.27 -18.42 -43.47
CA PRO A 130 17.50 -17.87 -42.98
C PRO A 130 18.01 -18.77 -41.85
N ASP A 131 19.33 -18.98 -41.80
CA ASP A 131 20.05 -19.52 -40.62
C ASP A 131 19.98 -18.48 -39.48
N ASP A 132 18.76 -18.08 -39.10
CA ASP A 132 18.50 -17.08 -38.09
C ASP A 132 18.37 -17.77 -36.74
N ASP A 133 19.44 -17.66 -35.94
CA ASP A 133 19.47 -18.14 -34.55
C ASP A 133 18.51 -17.37 -33.63
N ASN A 134 17.84 -16.34 -34.14
CA ASN A 134 16.94 -15.51 -33.35
C ASN A 134 15.53 -16.11 -33.23
N ALA A 135 15.07 -16.95 -34.15
CA ALA A 135 13.70 -17.49 -34.12
C ALA A 135 13.62 -18.93 -33.59
N THR A 136 12.55 -19.25 -32.86
CA THR A 136 12.29 -20.62 -32.39
C THR A 136 10.98 -21.20 -32.93
N HIS A 137 10.00 -20.34 -33.23
CA HIS A 137 8.68 -20.71 -33.70
C HIS A 137 8.20 -19.83 -34.86
N VAL A 138 7.18 -20.31 -35.58
CA VAL A 138 6.43 -19.54 -36.57
C VAL A 138 4.96 -19.52 -36.21
N VAL A 139 4.30 -18.40 -36.47
CA VAL A 139 2.86 -18.21 -36.24
C VAL A 139 2.06 -18.94 -37.31
N THR A 140 1.34 -20.00 -36.91
CA THR A 140 0.53 -20.82 -37.82
C THR A 140 -0.96 -20.71 -37.59
N GLY A 141 -1.40 -20.11 -36.49
CA GLY A 141 -2.81 -19.88 -36.22
C GLY A 141 -3.02 -18.62 -35.39
N ILE A 142 -4.08 -17.88 -35.67
CA ILE A 142 -4.47 -16.69 -34.92
C ILE A 142 -5.99 -16.68 -34.76
N LEU A 143 -6.44 -16.55 -33.52
CA LEU A 143 -7.82 -16.22 -33.19
C LEU A 143 -7.93 -14.70 -33.04
N TYR A 144 -8.79 -14.10 -33.85
CA TYR A 144 -9.08 -12.67 -33.86
C TYR A 144 -10.34 -12.37 -33.06
N GLY A 145 -10.36 -11.16 -32.49
CA GLY A 145 -11.47 -10.66 -31.70
C GLY A 145 -11.14 -9.30 -31.10
N ALA A 146 -11.75 -8.99 -29.96
CA ALA A 146 -11.44 -7.81 -29.17
C ALA A 146 -11.78 -8.05 -27.70
N ASP A 147 -10.90 -7.57 -26.82
CA ASP A 147 -11.14 -7.49 -25.38
C ASP A 147 -11.44 -6.04 -24.95
N ALA A 148 -12.16 -5.90 -23.84
CA ALA A 148 -12.27 -4.63 -23.12
C ALA A 148 -12.44 -4.86 -21.61
N CYS A 149 -11.66 -4.12 -20.82
CA CYS A 149 -11.75 -4.03 -19.38
C CYS A 149 -12.26 -2.64 -18.97
N PHE A 150 -13.39 -2.62 -18.28
CA PHE A 150 -13.91 -1.43 -17.59
C PHE A 150 -13.55 -1.55 -16.12
N VAL A 151 -12.61 -0.73 -15.66
CA VAL A 151 -12.12 -0.72 -14.28
C VAL A 151 -12.86 0.37 -13.53
N PHE A 152 -13.73 -0.01 -12.60
CA PHE A 152 -14.49 0.88 -11.75
C PHE A 152 -13.81 1.03 -10.41
N ASP A 153 -13.31 2.23 -10.12
CA ASP A 153 -12.63 2.56 -8.89
C ASP A 153 -13.46 3.51 -8.04
N ARG A 154 -13.63 3.14 -6.76
CA ARG A 154 -14.18 3.99 -5.72
C ARG A 154 -13.15 4.18 -4.62
N GLN A 155 -12.73 5.43 -4.44
CA GLN A 155 -11.93 5.81 -3.29
C GLN A 155 -12.82 5.84 -2.04
N VAL A 156 -12.33 5.29 -0.94
CA VAL A 156 -13.03 5.26 0.35
C VAL A 156 -12.19 6.03 1.35
N SER A 157 -12.81 6.97 2.06
CA SER A 157 -12.16 7.68 3.17
C SER A 157 -12.21 6.86 4.47
N SER A 158 -11.32 7.16 5.41
CA SER A 158 -11.27 6.48 6.71
C SER A 158 -12.53 6.64 7.56
N ASP A 159 -13.29 7.72 7.31
CA ASP A 159 -14.44 8.13 8.11
C ASP A 159 -15.76 7.59 7.55
N GLU A 160 -15.74 6.97 6.37
CA GLU A 160 -16.91 6.35 5.76
C GLU A 160 -17.33 5.05 6.47
N ASP A 161 -18.64 4.81 6.51
CA ASP A 161 -19.20 3.58 7.04
C ASP A 161 -18.88 2.40 6.13
N LYS A 162 -18.01 1.50 6.60
CA LYS A 162 -17.61 0.28 5.89
C LYS A 162 -18.79 -0.58 5.44
N SER A 163 -19.89 -0.60 6.19
CA SER A 163 -21.10 -1.35 5.84
C SER A 163 -21.87 -0.70 4.69
N ALA A 164 -21.96 0.63 4.68
CA ALA A 164 -22.55 1.39 3.58
C ALA A 164 -21.73 1.23 2.29
N VAL A 165 -20.40 1.35 2.38
CA VAL A 165 -19.47 1.13 1.26
C VAL A 165 -19.66 -0.26 0.67
N LYS A 166 -19.72 -1.29 1.52
CA LYS A 166 -19.96 -2.68 1.08
C LYS A 166 -21.31 -2.84 0.40
N GLY A 167 -22.36 -2.16 0.89
CA GLY A 167 -23.68 -2.15 0.28
C GLY A 167 -23.67 -1.55 -1.14
N GLU A 168 -22.99 -0.43 -1.31
CA GLU A 168 -22.82 0.23 -2.62
C GLU A 168 -22.05 -0.65 -3.62
N VAL A 169 -20.93 -1.26 -3.19
CA VAL A 169 -20.16 -2.20 -4.04
C VAL A 169 -21.04 -3.39 -4.45
N LYS A 170 -21.82 -3.96 -3.53
CA LYS A 170 -22.73 -5.08 -3.83
C LYS A 170 -23.77 -4.68 -4.89
N MET A 171 -24.41 -3.52 -4.74
CA MET A 171 -25.37 -3.02 -5.72
C MET A 171 -24.73 -2.78 -7.08
N ALA A 172 -23.51 -2.23 -7.12
CA ALA A 172 -22.79 -2.03 -8.38
C ALA A 172 -22.51 -3.38 -9.09
N VAL A 173 -22.10 -4.42 -8.35
CA VAL A 173 -21.91 -5.77 -8.89
C VAL A 173 -23.22 -6.35 -9.42
N GLU A 174 -24.30 -6.28 -8.64
CA GLU A 174 -25.63 -6.75 -9.05
C GLU A 174 -26.09 -6.07 -10.34
N LYS A 175 -25.82 -4.76 -10.46
CA LYS A 175 -26.16 -4.01 -11.67
C LYS A 175 -25.34 -4.45 -12.88
N LEU A 176 -24.04 -4.64 -12.73
CA LEU A 176 -23.19 -5.16 -13.81
C LEU A 176 -23.64 -6.55 -14.26
N LEU A 177 -24.00 -7.44 -13.32
CA LEU A 177 -24.49 -8.78 -13.62
C LEU A 177 -25.88 -8.76 -14.29
N GLY A 178 -26.75 -7.83 -13.91
CA GLY A 178 -28.05 -7.62 -14.55
C GLY A 178 -27.93 -7.23 -16.02
N VAL A 179 -27.02 -6.28 -16.31
CA VAL A 179 -26.72 -5.81 -17.69
C VAL A 179 -26.20 -6.95 -18.59
N ILE A 180 -25.55 -7.97 -18.01
CA ILE A 180 -25.09 -9.16 -18.75
C ILE A 180 -26.24 -10.15 -19.01
N SER A 181 -27.23 -10.23 -18.12
CA SER A 181 -28.26 -11.28 -18.11
C SER A 181 -29.50 -10.94 -18.92
N ILE A 182 -29.77 -9.65 -19.14
CA ILE A 182 -30.93 -9.12 -19.87
C ILE A 182 -30.42 -8.31 -21.06
N ASP A 183 -31.19 -8.25 -22.15
CA ASP A 183 -30.93 -7.38 -23.31
C ASP A 183 -30.41 -6.00 -22.84
N ALA A 184 -29.16 -5.66 -23.17
CA ALA A 184 -28.35 -4.63 -22.50
C ALA A 184 -29.01 -3.23 -22.44
N ASN A 185 -30.03 -2.97 -23.28
CA ASN A 185 -30.80 -1.74 -23.28
C ASN A 185 -31.89 -1.66 -22.19
N ALA A 186 -32.41 -2.79 -21.72
CA ALA A 186 -33.51 -2.82 -20.75
C ALA A 186 -33.04 -2.56 -19.30
N ASP A 187 -31.81 -2.95 -18.97
CA ASP A 187 -31.25 -2.83 -17.63
C ASP A 187 -30.36 -1.60 -17.42
N LEU A 188 -30.39 -0.61 -18.34
CA LEU A 188 -29.75 0.69 -18.12
C LEU A 188 -30.56 1.60 -17.19
N ASN A 189 -31.84 1.30 -16.96
CA ASN A 189 -32.68 2.06 -16.05
C ASN A 189 -32.28 1.75 -14.60
N MET A 190 -31.77 2.77 -13.91
CA MET A 190 -31.43 2.71 -12.49
C MET A 190 -32.43 3.51 -11.66
N ASN A 191 -32.85 2.96 -10.52
CA ASN A 191 -33.57 3.73 -9.51
C ASN A 191 -32.62 4.71 -8.79
N ASP A 192 -33.17 5.63 -7.98
CA ASP A 192 -32.36 6.68 -7.33
C ASP A 192 -31.32 6.13 -6.34
N THR A 193 -31.62 4.99 -5.70
CA THR A 193 -30.69 4.30 -4.80
C THR A 193 -29.51 3.72 -5.56
N GLU A 194 -29.76 3.03 -6.68
CA GLU A 194 -28.73 2.47 -7.56
C GLU A 194 -27.84 3.55 -8.16
N LYS A 195 -28.44 4.64 -8.66
CA LYS A 195 -27.69 5.79 -9.17
C LYS A 195 -26.75 6.36 -8.11
N THR A 196 -27.25 6.52 -6.89
CA THR A 196 -26.45 7.03 -5.78
C THR A 196 -25.26 6.10 -5.47
N ALA A 197 -25.48 4.78 -5.56
CA ALA A 197 -24.44 3.79 -5.28
C ALA A 197 -23.32 3.78 -6.34
N VAL A 198 -23.66 3.92 -7.62
CA VAL A 198 -22.67 3.87 -8.71
C VAL A 198 -22.00 5.22 -8.97
N LYS A 199 -22.61 6.34 -8.56
CA LYS A 199 -22.09 7.70 -8.79
C LYS A 199 -20.69 7.92 -8.21
N ASN A 200 -20.33 7.21 -7.16
CA ASN A 200 -19.02 7.33 -6.50
C ASN A 200 -17.91 6.54 -7.22
N PHE A 201 -18.26 5.74 -8.24
CA PHE A 201 -17.29 5.01 -9.04
C PHE A 201 -16.85 5.84 -10.24
N THR A 202 -15.53 5.90 -10.41
CA THR A 202 -14.89 6.36 -11.64
C THR A 202 -14.61 5.17 -12.54
N CYS A 203 -14.66 5.35 -13.86
CA CYS A 203 -14.32 4.30 -14.81
C CYS A 203 -13.02 4.62 -15.53
N THR A 204 -12.12 3.63 -15.62
CA THR A 204 -10.97 3.64 -16.51
C THR A 204 -11.13 2.51 -17.53
N PHE A 205 -11.03 2.85 -18.82
CA PHE A 205 -11.24 1.92 -19.92
C PHE A 205 -9.93 1.47 -20.55
N TYR A 206 -9.77 0.16 -20.70
CA TYR A 206 -8.72 -0.48 -21.49
C TYR A 206 -9.38 -1.40 -22.50
N GLY A 207 -9.28 -1.13 -23.79
CA GLY A 207 -9.90 -2.00 -24.78
C GLY A 207 -9.25 -1.93 -26.15
N ASP A 208 -9.62 -2.89 -26.99
CA ASP A 208 -9.15 -3.00 -28.37
C ASP A 208 -10.06 -2.27 -29.38
N PHE A 209 -10.93 -1.41 -28.86
CA PHE A 209 -11.92 -0.67 -29.64
C PHE A 209 -11.49 0.77 -29.87
N GLN A 210 -11.74 1.27 -31.08
CA GLN A 210 -11.59 2.68 -31.38
C GLN A 210 -12.86 3.43 -30.97
N LEU A 211 -12.81 4.08 -29.81
CA LEU A 211 -13.91 4.89 -29.30
C LEU A 211 -13.69 6.38 -29.61
N PRO A 212 -14.75 7.17 -29.85
CA PRO A 212 -14.63 8.63 -29.96
C PRO A 212 -14.12 9.27 -28.66
N SER A 213 -14.53 8.70 -27.51
CA SER A 213 -14.10 9.10 -26.18
C SER A 213 -14.20 7.91 -25.23
N ASN A 214 -13.22 7.76 -24.33
CA ASN A 214 -13.25 6.71 -23.32
C ASN A 214 -14.28 7.05 -22.22
N PRO A 215 -15.00 6.05 -21.68
CA PRO A 215 -15.93 6.26 -20.59
C PRO A 215 -15.17 6.60 -19.30
N THR A 216 -15.70 7.55 -18.53
CA THR A 216 -15.13 7.95 -17.22
C THR A 216 -16.11 7.76 -16.06
N THR A 217 -17.38 7.48 -16.35
CA THR A 217 -18.46 7.26 -15.37
C THR A 217 -19.05 5.87 -15.54
N PHE A 218 -19.80 5.42 -14.54
CA PHE A 218 -20.50 4.13 -14.62
C PHE A 218 -21.51 4.11 -15.78
N GLU A 219 -22.31 5.17 -15.94
CA GLU A 219 -23.33 5.26 -16.98
C GLU A 219 -22.73 5.31 -18.39
N ASP A 220 -21.62 6.03 -18.58
CA ASP A 220 -20.95 6.08 -19.88
C ASP A 220 -20.32 4.72 -20.21
N ALA A 221 -19.77 4.03 -19.22
CA ALA A 221 -19.25 2.67 -19.40
C ALA A 221 -20.35 1.70 -19.87
N MET A 222 -21.55 1.78 -19.29
CA MET A 222 -22.66 0.91 -19.68
C MET A 222 -23.17 1.20 -21.09
N LYS A 223 -23.19 2.46 -21.54
CA LYS A 223 -23.50 2.81 -22.93
C LYS A 223 -22.48 2.23 -23.90
N VAL A 224 -21.19 2.43 -23.60
CA VAL A 224 -20.09 1.88 -24.41
C VAL A 224 -20.19 0.36 -24.47
N PHE A 225 -20.42 -0.29 -23.32
CA PHE A 225 -20.60 -1.74 -23.22
C PHE A 225 -21.73 -2.26 -24.13
N ALA A 226 -22.89 -1.62 -24.12
CA ALA A 226 -24.03 -2.00 -24.96
C ALA A 226 -23.74 -1.89 -26.48
N ASP A 227 -22.79 -1.04 -26.87
CA ASP A 227 -22.41 -0.84 -28.27
C ASP A 227 -21.22 -1.71 -28.72
N LEU A 228 -20.43 -2.30 -27.80
CA LEU A 228 -19.27 -3.15 -28.15
C LEU A 228 -19.58 -4.26 -29.17
N PRO A 229 -20.68 -5.03 -29.05
CA PRO A 229 -21.00 -6.07 -30.02
C PRO A 229 -21.23 -5.51 -31.44
N LYS A 230 -21.84 -4.32 -31.56
CA LYS A 230 -22.08 -3.67 -32.85
C LYS A 230 -20.78 -3.15 -33.44
N LEU A 231 -19.94 -2.53 -32.61
CA LEU A 231 -18.63 -2.01 -33.01
C LEU A 231 -17.73 -3.10 -33.60
N LEU A 232 -17.74 -4.31 -33.01
CA LEU A 232 -16.97 -5.44 -33.53
C LEU A 232 -17.57 -6.00 -34.83
N LYS A 233 -18.90 -6.07 -34.93
CA LYS A 233 -19.59 -6.57 -36.11
C LYS A 233 -19.40 -5.67 -37.33
N ASP A 234 -19.50 -4.36 -37.14
CA ASP A 234 -19.38 -3.37 -38.22
C ASP A 234 -17.92 -3.21 -38.69
N ASN A 235 -16.97 -3.50 -37.80
CA ASN A 235 -15.53 -3.33 -38.05
C ASN A 235 -14.73 -4.63 -37.85
N GLN A 236 -15.20 -5.78 -38.35
CA GLN A 236 -14.46 -7.04 -38.24
C GLN A 236 -13.00 -6.95 -38.76
N LYS A 237 -12.71 -6.03 -39.69
CA LYS A 237 -11.35 -5.74 -40.18
C LYS A 237 -10.41 -5.14 -39.12
N LEU A 238 -10.96 -4.55 -38.06
CA LEU A 238 -10.23 -3.96 -36.94
C LEU A 238 -10.07 -4.93 -35.76
N ALA A 239 -10.60 -6.15 -35.87
CA ALA A 239 -10.37 -7.19 -34.87
C ALA A 239 -8.87 -7.45 -34.72
N VAL A 240 -8.41 -7.56 -33.48
CA VAL A 240 -7.00 -7.77 -33.14
C VAL A 240 -6.73 -9.24 -32.86
N PRO A 241 -5.48 -9.70 -33.00
CA PRO A 241 -5.09 -11.01 -32.48
C PRO A 241 -5.36 -11.07 -30.98
N LEU A 242 -6.11 -12.08 -30.53
CA LEU A 242 -6.29 -12.38 -29.11
C LEU A 242 -5.38 -13.54 -28.70
N ARG A 243 -5.28 -14.55 -29.55
CA ARG A 243 -4.61 -15.81 -29.23
C ARG A 243 -3.89 -16.38 -30.44
N VAL A 244 -2.72 -16.95 -30.19
CA VAL A 244 -1.76 -17.31 -31.24
C VAL A 244 -1.27 -18.74 -31.04
N TRP A 245 -1.18 -19.47 -32.13
CA TRP A 245 -0.62 -20.80 -32.21
C TRP A 245 0.73 -20.74 -32.91
N LEU A 246 1.74 -21.26 -32.20
CA LEU A 246 3.15 -21.19 -32.57
C LEU A 246 3.66 -22.59 -32.86
N TYR A 247 4.07 -22.82 -34.11
CA TYR A 247 4.63 -24.07 -34.56
C TYR A 247 6.16 -24.04 -34.44
N PRO A 248 6.79 -25.06 -33.84
CA PRO A 248 8.23 -25.07 -33.63
C PRO A 248 9.02 -25.22 -34.94
N LEU A 249 9.97 -24.32 -35.17
CA LEU A 249 10.76 -24.28 -36.40
C LEU A 249 11.66 -25.50 -36.57
N HIS A 250 12.18 -26.06 -35.47
CA HIS A 250 13.10 -27.18 -35.54
C HIS A 250 12.51 -28.46 -36.16
N LYS A 251 11.18 -28.55 -36.25
CA LYS A 251 10.47 -29.63 -36.96
C LYS A 251 10.42 -29.40 -38.47
N LEU A 252 10.53 -28.15 -38.89
CA LEU A 252 10.54 -27.72 -40.28
C LEU A 252 11.97 -27.66 -40.82
N HIS A 253 12.91 -27.23 -39.98
CA HIS A 253 14.33 -27.07 -40.31
C HIS A 253 15.21 -27.50 -39.14
N SER A 254 16.01 -28.54 -39.30
CA SER A 254 16.75 -29.17 -38.20
C SER A 254 17.77 -28.27 -37.50
N ARG A 255 18.27 -27.22 -38.19
CA ARG A 255 19.21 -26.23 -37.62
C ARG A 255 18.53 -25.06 -36.92
N ALA A 256 17.20 -24.95 -36.96
CA ALA A 256 16.52 -23.84 -36.31
C ALA A 256 16.70 -23.88 -34.78
N SER A 257 16.83 -22.70 -34.19
CA SER A 257 16.91 -22.52 -32.75
C SER A 257 15.68 -23.10 -32.03
N LYS A 258 15.86 -23.53 -30.77
CA LYS A 258 14.84 -24.24 -29.99
C LYS A 258 14.54 -23.52 -28.68
N LEU A 259 13.29 -23.63 -28.23
CA LEU A 259 12.96 -23.49 -26.81
C LEU A 259 13.44 -24.76 -26.12
N GLN A 260 14.44 -24.64 -25.25
CA GLN A 260 15.11 -25.80 -24.66
C GLN A 260 14.55 -26.17 -23.30
N ARG A 261 14.10 -25.17 -22.52
CA ARG A 261 13.55 -25.36 -21.17
C ARG A 261 12.31 -24.51 -20.98
N ASP A 262 11.38 -25.03 -20.20
CA ASP A 262 10.28 -24.27 -19.63
C ASP A 262 10.57 -23.96 -18.16
N ILE A 263 9.81 -23.04 -17.58
CA ILE A 263 9.88 -22.73 -16.14
C ILE A 263 8.86 -23.61 -15.40
N SER A 264 9.27 -24.25 -14.31
CA SER A 264 8.39 -25.07 -13.48
C SER A 264 7.27 -24.25 -12.85
N MET A 265 6.10 -24.88 -12.71
CA MET A 265 4.90 -24.24 -12.14
C MET A 265 5.16 -23.69 -10.73
N ASP A 266 5.90 -24.42 -9.91
CA ASP A 266 6.18 -24.02 -8.53
C ASP A 266 6.97 -22.70 -8.49
N LEU A 267 8.04 -22.57 -9.27
CA LEU A 267 8.82 -21.33 -9.36
C LEU A 267 8.02 -20.18 -9.97
N MET A 268 7.10 -20.47 -10.90
CA MET A 268 6.21 -19.44 -11.44
C MET A 268 5.30 -18.85 -10.37
N LEU A 269 4.63 -19.72 -9.59
CA LEU A 269 3.74 -19.31 -8.51
C LEU A 269 4.48 -18.59 -7.38
N GLU A 270 5.68 -19.05 -7.03
CA GLU A 270 6.52 -18.42 -6.01
C GLU A 270 7.01 -17.03 -6.45
N THR A 271 7.48 -16.89 -7.70
CA THR A 271 7.88 -15.60 -8.26
C THR A 271 6.71 -14.61 -8.30
N GLU A 272 5.52 -15.07 -8.69
CA GLU A 272 4.30 -14.28 -8.66
C GLU A 272 3.96 -13.81 -7.24
N SER A 273 4.01 -14.73 -6.27
CA SER A 273 3.73 -14.45 -4.85
C SER A 273 4.67 -13.39 -4.28
N VAL A 274 5.97 -13.47 -4.57
CA VAL A 274 6.97 -12.49 -4.12
C VAL A 274 6.68 -11.09 -4.71
N ILE A 275 6.29 -11.02 -5.98
CA ILE A 275 5.96 -9.72 -6.60
C ILE A 275 4.65 -9.15 -5.99
N GLU A 276 3.65 -10.01 -5.76
CA GLU A 276 2.37 -9.65 -5.14
C GLU A 276 2.55 -9.16 -3.69
N SER A 277 3.45 -9.77 -2.91
CA SER A 277 3.74 -9.36 -1.53
C SER A 277 4.36 -7.96 -1.47
N LEU A 278 5.24 -7.63 -2.42
CA LEU A 278 5.83 -6.30 -2.55
C LEU A 278 4.78 -5.25 -2.96
N TYR A 279 3.86 -5.58 -3.86
CA TYR A 279 2.70 -4.72 -4.17
C TYR A 279 1.82 -4.50 -2.93
N THR A 280 1.53 -5.56 -2.17
CA THR A 280 0.78 -5.49 -0.93
C THR A 280 1.44 -4.57 0.09
N ALA A 281 2.76 -4.66 0.25
CA ALA A 281 3.51 -3.79 1.15
C ALA A 281 3.43 -2.32 0.71
N GLU A 282 3.56 -2.04 -0.58
CA GLU A 282 3.41 -0.68 -1.14
C GLU A 282 2.00 -0.10 -0.91
N MET A 283 0.95 -0.89 -1.15
CA MET A 283 -0.45 -0.46 -0.92
C MET A 283 -0.73 -0.16 0.56
N LYS A 284 -0.29 -1.04 1.48
CA LYS A 284 -0.42 -0.79 2.92
C LYS A 284 0.31 0.46 3.37
N CYS A 285 1.50 0.71 2.82
CA CYS A 285 2.20 1.96 3.09
C CYS A 285 1.44 3.18 2.55
N SER A 286 0.84 3.09 1.35
CA SER A 286 -0.02 4.18 0.84
C SER A 286 -1.16 4.49 1.81
N ASP A 287 -1.86 3.47 2.31
CA ASP A 287 -2.98 3.67 3.23
C ASP A 287 -2.52 4.28 4.55
N LEU A 288 -1.38 3.83 5.09
CA LEU A 288 -0.80 4.39 6.31
C LEU A 288 -0.32 5.84 6.16
N LEU A 289 0.03 6.28 4.95
CA LEU A 289 0.44 7.68 4.71
C LEU A 289 -0.73 8.65 4.75
N GLU A 290 -1.93 8.21 4.38
CA GLU A 290 -3.17 8.99 4.46
C GLU A 290 -3.76 9.03 5.89
N ASP A 291 -3.22 8.21 6.78
CA ASP A 291 -3.69 8.05 8.14
C ASP A 291 -3.34 9.27 9.01
N SER A 292 -4.25 9.67 9.92
CA SER A 292 -4.07 10.93 10.68
C SER A 292 -2.74 11.07 11.45
N PRO A 293 -2.11 10.02 12.01
CA PRO A 293 -0.77 10.14 12.60
C PRO A 293 0.34 10.48 11.60
N ALA A 294 0.28 9.97 10.37
CA ALA A 294 1.25 10.29 9.32
C ALA A 294 1.05 11.72 8.82
N VAL A 295 -0.20 12.15 8.62
CA VAL A 295 -0.52 13.55 8.30
C VAL A 295 -0.08 14.50 9.42
N ALA A 296 -0.20 14.06 10.67
CA ALA A 296 0.11 14.86 11.85
C ALA A 296 1.61 15.00 12.14
N PHE A 297 2.43 13.97 11.85
CA PHE A 297 3.81 13.89 12.33
C PHE A 297 4.79 13.46 11.23
N VAL A 298 5.67 14.38 10.84
CA VAL A 298 6.66 14.18 9.77
C VAL A 298 7.56 12.96 10.02
N ALA A 299 8.05 12.76 11.24
CA ALA A 299 8.92 11.63 11.57
C ALA A 299 8.22 10.25 11.38
N PHE A 300 6.91 10.18 11.61
CA PHE A 300 6.14 8.97 11.39
C PHE A 300 5.87 8.75 9.89
N HIS A 301 5.47 9.81 9.19
CA HIS A 301 5.28 9.83 7.74
C HIS A 301 6.53 9.37 6.98
N ASP A 302 7.68 9.96 7.28
CA ASP A 302 8.91 9.75 6.50
C ASP A 302 9.40 8.30 6.57
N LYS A 303 9.17 7.60 7.68
CA LYS A 303 9.48 6.17 7.80
C LYS A 303 8.62 5.30 6.90
N ILE A 304 7.32 5.59 6.84
CA ILE A 304 6.38 4.87 5.98
C ILE A 304 6.67 5.17 4.52
N LEU A 305 6.95 6.43 4.19
CA LEU A 305 7.35 6.84 2.85
C LEU A 305 8.65 6.15 2.43
N GLN A 306 9.64 6.07 3.33
CA GLN A 306 10.89 5.38 3.06
C GLN A 306 10.68 3.88 2.80
N MET A 307 9.85 3.20 3.61
CA MET A 307 9.50 1.80 3.37
C MET A 307 8.88 1.62 1.98
N LYS A 308 7.85 2.41 1.65
CA LYS A 308 7.19 2.37 0.32
C LYS A 308 8.18 2.54 -0.82
N GLN A 309 9.06 3.54 -0.74
CA GLN A 309 10.08 3.79 -1.76
C GLN A 309 11.11 2.67 -1.86
N ASN A 310 11.50 2.08 -0.73
CA ASN A 310 12.43 0.95 -0.71
C ASN A 310 11.82 -0.29 -1.39
N CYS A 311 10.58 -0.64 -1.05
CA CYS A 311 9.85 -1.75 -1.70
C CYS A 311 9.73 -1.53 -3.20
N CYS A 312 9.34 -0.32 -3.63
CA CYS A 312 9.25 0.03 -5.04
C CYS A 312 10.58 -0.16 -5.79
N LYS A 313 11.69 0.34 -5.21
CA LYS A 313 13.04 0.18 -5.77
C LYS A 313 13.46 -1.28 -5.85
N TYR A 314 13.21 -2.05 -4.79
CA TYR A 314 13.55 -3.47 -4.74
C TYR A 314 12.76 -4.27 -5.78
N LYS A 315 11.43 -4.08 -5.84
CA LYS A 315 10.53 -4.70 -6.81
C LYS A 315 10.98 -4.47 -8.24
N LEU A 316 11.31 -3.23 -8.61
CA LEU A 316 11.83 -2.91 -9.94
C LEU A 316 13.17 -3.62 -10.25
N ARG A 317 14.05 -3.78 -9.25
CA ARG A 317 15.29 -4.56 -9.42
C ARG A 317 15.02 -6.04 -9.61
N LEU A 318 14.09 -6.61 -8.85
CA LEU A 318 13.68 -8.01 -8.96
C LEU A 318 13.08 -8.27 -10.35
N MET A 319 12.13 -7.45 -10.80
CA MET A 319 11.53 -7.54 -12.13
C MET A 319 12.58 -7.42 -13.24
N LYS A 320 13.57 -6.53 -13.09
CA LYS A 320 14.68 -6.38 -14.05
C LYS A 320 15.60 -7.62 -14.08
N LYS A 321 15.92 -8.21 -12.93
CA LYS A 321 16.67 -9.47 -12.87
C LYS A 321 15.88 -10.59 -13.54
N LEU A 322 14.59 -10.72 -13.23
CA LEU A 322 13.68 -11.69 -13.85
C LEU A 322 13.67 -11.57 -15.38
N CYS A 323 13.53 -10.33 -15.90
CA CYS A 323 13.62 -10.00 -17.32
C CYS A 323 14.86 -10.59 -17.99
N SER A 324 16.02 -10.51 -17.31
CA SER A 324 17.29 -11.02 -17.84
C SER A 324 17.46 -12.54 -17.70
N LEU A 325 16.87 -13.16 -16.69
CA LEU A 325 17.02 -14.59 -16.42
C LEU A 325 16.15 -15.45 -17.35
N LEU A 326 14.89 -15.05 -17.58
CA LEU A 326 13.93 -15.86 -18.31
C LEU A 326 14.43 -16.29 -19.71
N PRO A 327 14.98 -15.40 -20.57
CA PRO A 327 15.45 -15.81 -21.88
C PRO A 327 16.67 -16.74 -21.82
N ASN A 328 17.56 -16.52 -20.85
CA ASN A 328 18.75 -17.34 -20.66
C ASN A 328 18.41 -18.75 -20.18
N ILE A 329 17.42 -18.89 -19.29
CA ILE A 329 16.95 -20.21 -18.83
C ILE A 329 16.27 -20.96 -19.97
N ARG A 330 15.34 -20.30 -20.67
CA ARG A 330 14.61 -20.87 -21.81
C ARG A 330 15.51 -21.27 -22.98
N GLY A 331 16.62 -20.56 -23.15
CA GLY A 331 17.66 -20.82 -24.15
C GLY A 331 18.75 -21.82 -23.71
N ASP A 332 18.65 -22.44 -22.53
CA ASP A 332 19.66 -23.36 -21.96
C ASP A 332 21.04 -22.74 -21.70
N VAL A 333 21.12 -21.40 -21.63
CA VAL A 333 22.34 -20.67 -21.26
C VAL A 333 22.53 -20.71 -19.74
N MET A 334 21.44 -20.67 -18.98
CA MET A 334 21.43 -20.77 -17.53
C MET A 334 20.51 -21.91 -17.07
N LYS A 335 20.81 -22.48 -15.91
CA LYS A 335 19.93 -23.47 -15.28
C LYS A 335 18.77 -22.77 -14.60
N GLU A 336 17.64 -23.45 -14.54
CA GLU A 336 16.45 -22.99 -13.82
C GLU A 336 16.74 -22.70 -12.32
N THR A 337 17.73 -23.39 -11.73
CA THR A 337 18.19 -23.13 -10.36
C THR A 337 18.60 -21.67 -10.13
N THR A 338 19.01 -20.93 -11.16
CA THR A 338 19.34 -19.49 -11.02
C THR A 338 18.11 -18.64 -10.69
N LEU A 339 16.90 -19.05 -11.11
CA LEU A 339 15.66 -18.40 -10.67
C LEU A 339 15.36 -18.73 -9.20
N ASN A 340 15.59 -19.97 -8.77
CA ASN A 340 15.49 -20.36 -7.36
C ASN A 340 16.51 -19.60 -6.49
N ASP A 341 17.74 -19.41 -6.96
CA ASP A 341 18.75 -18.62 -6.25
C ASP A 341 18.30 -17.16 -6.06
N LEU A 342 17.57 -16.58 -7.03
CA LEU A 342 16.97 -15.25 -6.91
C LEU A 342 15.87 -15.17 -5.84
N LEU A 343 15.04 -16.21 -5.74
CA LEU A 343 14.00 -16.31 -4.71
C LEU A 343 14.63 -16.50 -3.31
N GLN A 344 15.67 -17.32 -3.20
CA GLN A 344 16.44 -17.47 -1.96
C GLN A 344 17.17 -16.18 -1.57
N GLU A 345 17.67 -15.41 -2.54
CA GLU A 345 18.24 -14.07 -2.28
C GLU A 345 17.17 -13.13 -1.71
N HIS A 346 15.93 -13.21 -2.19
CA HIS A 346 14.80 -12.45 -1.65
C HIS A 346 14.47 -12.87 -0.21
N ASP A 347 14.35 -14.17 0.06
CA ASP A 347 14.05 -14.69 1.40
C ASP A 347 15.11 -14.30 2.44
N ALA A 348 16.37 -14.26 2.03
CA ALA A 348 17.47 -13.83 2.88
C ALA A 348 17.61 -12.29 2.99
N SER A 349 16.88 -11.54 2.17
CA SER A 349 16.94 -10.07 2.13
C SER A 349 16.06 -9.44 3.23
N PRO A 350 16.28 -8.15 3.58
CA PRO A 350 15.36 -7.41 4.46
C PRO A 350 14.04 -7.00 3.78
N PHE A 351 13.74 -7.59 2.62
CA PHE A 351 12.48 -7.45 1.89
C PHE A 351 11.64 -8.73 1.90
N ASN A 352 12.08 -9.78 2.63
CA ASN A 352 11.29 -11.00 2.74
C ASN A 352 9.90 -10.74 3.34
N ASP A 353 8.96 -11.63 3.00
CA ASP A 353 7.55 -11.49 3.35
C ASP A 353 7.31 -11.35 4.86
N ASN A 354 8.08 -12.08 5.68
CA ASN A 354 7.92 -12.06 7.13
C ASN A 354 8.31 -10.70 7.73
N ASP A 355 9.49 -10.19 7.38
CA ASP A 355 9.99 -8.91 7.87
C ASP A 355 9.08 -7.74 7.44
N LEU A 356 8.65 -7.73 6.17
CA LEU A 356 7.73 -6.71 5.67
C LEU A 356 6.38 -6.77 6.38
N THR A 357 5.82 -7.99 6.52
CA THR A 357 4.52 -8.19 7.17
C THR A 357 4.56 -7.79 8.64
N GLU A 358 5.61 -8.18 9.37
CA GLU A 358 5.78 -7.83 10.79
C GLU A 358 5.96 -6.32 10.97
N TRP A 359 6.80 -5.69 10.14
CA TRP A 359 7.01 -4.25 10.18
C TRP A 359 5.72 -3.47 9.93
N LEU A 360 4.95 -3.85 8.91
CA LEU A 360 3.67 -3.21 8.58
C LEU A 360 2.65 -3.38 9.71
N LYS A 361 2.52 -4.58 10.28
CA LYS A 361 1.62 -4.85 11.41
C LYS A 361 1.94 -3.97 12.61
N GLU A 362 3.21 -3.79 12.94
CA GLU A 362 3.62 -2.92 14.05
C GLU A 362 3.34 -1.44 13.73
N ARG A 363 3.55 -0.97 12.50
CA ARG A 363 3.23 0.41 12.11
C ARG A 363 1.72 0.69 12.07
N GLU A 364 0.91 -0.26 11.58
CA GLU A 364 -0.55 -0.21 11.67
C GLU A 364 -1.00 -0.09 13.14
N ARG A 365 -0.43 -0.91 14.02
CA ARG A 365 -0.73 -0.89 15.46
C ARG A 365 -0.34 0.43 16.12
N GLU A 366 0.86 0.95 15.80
CA GLU A 366 1.31 2.25 16.28
C GLU A 366 0.37 3.37 15.84
N SER A 367 -0.01 3.38 14.55
CA SER A 367 -0.96 4.35 13.99
C SER A 367 -2.28 4.36 14.78
N GLU A 368 -2.89 3.20 15.02
CA GLU A 368 -4.15 3.09 15.75
C GLU A 368 -4.08 3.63 17.18
N ILE A 369 -2.97 3.37 17.88
CA ILE A 369 -2.77 3.88 19.25
C ILE A 369 -2.59 5.40 19.24
N ILE A 370 -1.79 5.94 18.32
CA ILE A 370 -1.57 7.39 18.19
C ILE A 370 -2.88 8.08 17.82
N LYS A 371 -3.63 7.55 16.84
CA LYS A 371 -4.95 8.00 16.41
C LYS A 371 -5.93 8.09 17.58
N SER A 372 -5.96 7.06 18.44
CA SER A 372 -6.79 7.05 19.65
C SER A 372 -6.41 8.13 20.66
N VAL A 373 -5.12 8.41 20.84
CA VAL A 373 -4.63 9.49 21.72
C VAL A 373 -4.98 10.86 21.12
N LEU A 374 -4.73 11.06 19.82
CA LEU A 374 -5.03 12.30 19.11
C LEU A 374 -6.51 12.67 19.19
N ARG A 375 -7.41 11.70 18.95
CA ARG A 375 -8.86 11.91 19.09
C ARG A 375 -9.22 12.44 20.48
N GLN A 376 -8.72 11.78 21.52
CA GLN A 376 -9.00 12.19 22.90
C GLN A 376 -8.44 13.57 23.26
N LEU A 377 -7.31 13.97 22.68
CA LEU A 377 -6.71 15.29 22.92
C LEU A 377 -7.47 16.38 22.15
N LYS A 378 -7.91 16.07 20.92
CA LYS A 378 -8.77 16.95 20.12
C LYS A 378 -10.11 17.22 20.80
N ASP A 379 -10.74 16.20 21.40
CA ASP A 379 -12.01 16.35 22.15
C ASP A 379 -11.89 17.32 23.34
N TYR A 380 -10.68 17.50 23.87
CA TYR A 380 -10.37 18.44 24.96
C TYR A 380 -9.85 19.80 24.45
N GLY A 381 -9.79 20.01 23.14
CA GLY A 381 -9.38 21.28 22.52
C GLY A 381 -7.88 21.45 22.27
N ALA A 382 -7.06 20.41 22.48
CA ALA A 382 -5.64 20.47 22.13
C ALA A 382 -5.45 20.38 20.60
N GLN A 383 -4.55 21.21 20.07
CA GLN A 383 -4.21 21.22 18.65
C GLN A 383 -2.88 20.51 18.41
N VAL A 384 -2.80 19.73 17.34
CA VAL A 384 -1.52 19.21 16.85
C VAL A 384 -0.73 20.37 16.26
N LYS A 385 0.49 20.58 16.74
CA LYS A 385 1.41 21.56 16.18
C LYS A 385 2.84 21.03 16.25
N ASP A 386 3.45 20.90 15.08
CA ASP A 386 4.81 20.40 14.93
C ASP A 386 5.87 21.51 14.93
N ASN A 387 5.52 22.74 14.55
CA ASN A 387 6.44 23.88 14.59
C ASN A 387 6.30 24.64 15.92
N ILE A 388 6.99 24.15 16.95
CA ILE A 388 6.95 24.75 18.29
C ILE A 388 7.60 26.14 18.30
N ASP A 389 8.70 26.32 17.55
CA ASP A 389 9.43 27.60 17.49
C ASP A 389 8.53 28.73 16.97
N ALA A 390 7.75 28.47 15.92
CA ALA A 390 6.81 29.46 15.39
C ALA A 390 5.69 29.82 16.37
N ILE A 391 5.28 28.89 17.25
CA ILE A 391 4.29 29.17 18.31
C ILE A 391 4.91 30.02 19.41
N MET A 392 6.17 29.78 19.75
CA MET A 392 6.86 30.51 20.81
C MET A 392 7.21 31.94 20.40
N MET A 393 7.26 32.25 19.10
CA MET A 393 7.39 33.62 18.59
C MET A 393 6.10 34.45 18.72
N ASP A 394 4.95 33.82 19.00
CA ASP A 394 3.69 34.50 19.24
C ASP A 394 3.63 34.98 20.70
N LEU A 395 3.90 36.28 20.91
CA LEU A 395 3.97 36.91 22.23
C LEU A 395 2.63 36.87 23.01
N GLU A 396 1.51 36.53 22.36
CA GLU A 396 0.22 36.31 23.04
C GLU A 396 0.11 34.91 23.67
N VAL A 397 1.00 33.98 23.31
CA VAL A 397 1.05 32.61 23.82
C VAL A 397 1.92 32.58 25.08
N GLY A 398 1.31 32.83 26.24
CA GLY A 398 2.00 32.89 27.54
C GLY A 398 2.88 31.67 27.87
N ASN A 399 2.31 30.62 28.46
CA ASN A 399 3.04 29.35 28.70
C ASN A 399 2.49 28.27 27.77
N LEU A 400 3.32 27.34 27.31
CA LEU A 400 2.90 26.26 26.43
C LEU A 400 3.13 24.90 27.10
N VAL A 401 2.07 24.09 27.11
CA VAL A 401 2.09 22.73 27.66
C VAL A 401 1.84 21.76 26.51
N SER A 402 2.81 20.91 26.21
CA SER A 402 2.74 19.96 25.10
C SER A 402 2.66 18.52 25.59
N TYR A 403 1.69 17.76 25.07
CA TYR A 403 1.78 16.31 25.06
C TYR A 403 2.68 15.91 23.89
N THR A 404 3.92 15.54 24.20
CA THR A 404 4.94 15.26 23.18
C THR A 404 5.14 13.77 23.04
N PHE A 405 4.94 13.24 21.83
CA PHE A 405 5.37 11.88 21.49
C PHE A 405 6.89 11.86 21.30
N THR A 406 7.56 10.93 21.99
CA THR A 406 9.02 10.95 22.14
C THR A 406 9.76 9.84 21.42
N SER A 407 9.02 8.95 20.78
CA SER A 407 9.59 7.74 20.14
C SER A 407 9.16 7.56 18.68
N LEU A 408 8.42 8.52 18.09
CA LEU A 408 8.00 8.43 16.68
C LEU A 408 9.19 8.44 15.73
N ASP A 409 10.31 9.06 16.11
CA ASP A 409 11.54 9.16 15.31
C ASP A 409 12.62 8.13 15.72
N CYS A 410 12.30 7.12 16.54
CA CYS A 410 13.30 6.12 16.95
C CYS A 410 13.94 5.39 15.75
N SER A 411 15.24 5.09 15.81
CA SER A 411 15.94 4.38 14.73
C SER A 411 15.24 3.09 14.32
N ASP A 412 15.08 2.88 13.01
CA ASP A 412 14.43 1.69 12.44
C ASP A 412 15.47 0.76 11.79
N ILE A 413 15.59 -0.45 12.32
CA ILE A 413 16.64 -1.41 11.95
C ILE A 413 16.36 -2.00 10.57
N ILE A 414 15.09 -2.32 10.27
CA ILE A 414 14.69 -2.86 8.97
C ILE A 414 14.97 -1.82 7.87
N LEU A 415 14.58 -0.55 8.06
CA LEU A 415 14.85 0.51 7.09
C LEU A 415 16.36 0.73 6.87
N GLN A 416 17.18 0.62 7.93
CA GLN A 416 18.64 0.67 7.82
C GLN A 416 19.19 -0.52 7.02
N LYS A 417 18.76 -1.75 7.33
CA LYS A 417 19.15 -2.96 6.58
C LYS A 417 18.76 -2.84 5.10
N GLN A 418 17.54 -2.40 4.81
CA GLN A 418 17.07 -2.16 3.44
C GLN A 418 17.90 -1.12 2.71
N LYS A 419 18.22 0.01 3.36
CA LYS A 419 19.07 1.06 2.77
C LYS A 419 20.45 0.52 2.40
N ILE A 420 21.08 -0.24 3.30
CA ILE A 420 22.38 -0.87 3.05
C ILE A 420 22.27 -1.87 1.90
N TYR A 421 21.29 -2.77 1.94
CA TYR A 421 21.06 -3.78 0.90
C TYR A 421 20.79 -3.15 -0.47
N LEU A 422 20.03 -2.05 -0.53
CA LEU A 422 19.80 -1.33 -1.78
C LEU A 422 21.06 -0.59 -2.27
N SER A 423 21.94 -0.14 -1.36
CA SER A 423 23.18 0.57 -1.71
C SER A 423 24.36 -0.35 -2.06
N SER A 424 24.38 -1.59 -1.54
CA SER A 424 25.49 -2.54 -1.69
C SER A 424 25.65 -3.07 -3.12
N SER A 425 24.71 -2.80 -4.03
CA SER A 425 24.92 -3.00 -5.47
C SER A 425 25.95 -2.03 -6.07
N THR A 426 26.46 -1.05 -5.32
CA THR A 426 27.32 0.03 -5.85
C THR A 426 28.69 0.19 -5.19
N LYS A 427 29.04 -0.50 -4.11
CA LYS A 427 30.42 -0.65 -3.57
C LYS A 427 30.45 -1.45 -2.26
N GLU A 428 31.56 -2.14 -2.05
CA GLU A 428 31.94 -2.91 -0.86
C GLU A 428 32.14 -2.01 0.37
N GLU A 429 31.06 -1.65 1.08
CA GLU A 429 31.17 -1.24 2.49
C GLU A 429 30.13 -2.04 3.29
N LYS A 430 30.59 -3.16 3.86
CA LYS A 430 29.81 -3.94 4.82
C LYS A 430 29.71 -3.15 6.12
N VAL A 431 28.65 -2.37 6.29
CA VAL A 431 28.20 -1.95 7.62
C VAL A 431 27.78 -3.23 8.37
N GLN A 432 28.53 -3.60 9.41
CA GLN A 432 28.17 -4.70 10.31
C GLN A 432 26.90 -4.35 11.07
N ILE A 433 25.74 -4.70 10.53
CA ILE A 433 24.52 -4.87 11.34
C ILE A 433 24.58 -6.30 11.88
N SER A 434 24.65 -6.44 13.21
CA SER A 434 24.59 -7.75 13.87
C SER A 434 23.33 -8.51 13.41
N PRO A 435 23.46 -9.78 12.98
CA PRO A 435 22.34 -10.57 12.49
C PRO A 435 21.24 -10.81 13.53
N ASP A 436 21.53 -10.64 14.83
CA ASP A 436 20.63 -10.98 15.94
C ASP A 436 19.78 -9.82 16.49
N ILE A 437 19.87 -8.60 15.97
CA ILE A 437 19.04 -7.50 16.50
C ILE A 437 17.64 -7.58 15.89
N LYS A 438 16.73 -8.29 16.58
CA LYS A 438 15.28 -8.18 16.34
C LYS A 438 14.84 -6.76 16.64
N GLN A 439 14.10 -6.16 15.71
CA GLN A 439 13.48 -4.85 15.95
C GLN A 439 12.34 -5.03 16.94
N ASN A 440 12.61 -4.76 18.21
CA ASN A 440 11.56 -4.72 19.22
C ASN A 440 10.77 -3.42 19.06
N SER A 441 9.45 -3.55 18.95
CA SER A 441 8.52 -2.42 18.98
C SER A 441 8.79 -1.54 20.19
N TRP A 442 8.94 -0.23 19.98
CA TRP A 442 9.09 0.72 21.09
C TRP A 442 7.80 0.77 21.93
N LEU A 443 6.67 0.35 21.38
CA LEU A 443 5.35 0.45 22.01
C LEU A 443 5.04 -0.71 22.98
N THR A 444 5.95 -0.98 23.91
CA THR A 444 5.78 -2.02 24.94
C THR A 444 4.60 -1.71 25.88
N ALA A 445 4.07 -2.72 26.56
CA ALA A 445 2.99 -2.54 27.55
C ALA A 445 3.34 -1.54 28.67
N LYS A 446 4.62 -1.51 29.08
CA LYS A 446 5.13 -0.53 30.07
C LYS A 446 5.07 0.90 29.52
N ILE A 447 5.44 1.08 28.26
CA ILE A 447 5.42 2.38 27.59
C ILE A 447 3.98 2.84 27.38
N GLN A 448 3.07 1.96 26.93
CA GLN A 448 1.64 2.28 26.82
C GLN A 448 1.03 2.73 28.16
N LYS A 449 1.39 2.05 29.26
CA LYS A 449 0.96 2.46 30.61
C LYS A 449 1.47 3.85 30.98
N THR A 450 2.70 4.17 30.60
CA THR A 450 3.32 5.49 30.81
C THR A 450 2.61 6.56 29.98
N MET A 451 2.35 6.28 28.70
CA MET A 451 1.62 7.18 27.80
C MET A 451 0.21 7.48 28.33
N ARG A 452 -0.49 6.46 28.83
CA ARG A 452 -1.81 6.62 29.46
C ARG A 452 -1.74 7.51 30.71
N LYS A 453 -0.79 7.25 31.60
CA LYS A 453 -0.58 8.08 32.80
C LYS A 453 -0.31 9.55 32.44
N ASN A 454 0.56 9.79 31.45
CA ASN A 454 0.83 11.14 30.97
C ASN A 454 -0.41 11.77 30.33
N LEU A 455 -1.22 11.00 29.62
CA LEU A 455 -2.45 11.49 29.01
C LEU A 455 -3.49 11.91 30.07
N GLU A 456 -3.64 11.12 31.13
CA GLU A 456 -4.48 11.46 32.28
C GLU A 456 -4.01 12.75 32.97
N ILE A 457 -2.70 12.87 33.22
CA ILE A 457 -2.12 14.08 33.80
C ILE A 457 -2.37 15.29 32.89
N PHE A 458 -2.12 15.17 31.60
CA PHE A 458 -2.30 16.25 30.63
C PHE A 458 -3.76 16.72 30.57
N LYS A 459 -4.73 15.80 30.55
CA LYS A 459 -6.16 16.13 30.62
C LYS A 459 -6.54 16.86 31.90
N ASN A 460 -5.98 16.43 33.04
CA ASN A 460 -6.20 17.12 34.31
C ASN A 460 -5.63 18.55 34.30
N LEU A 461 -4.47 18.76 33.66
CA LEU A 461 -3.89 20.09 33.51
C LEU A 461 -4.76 21.02 32.65
N MET A 462 -5.33 20.51 31.55
CA MET A 462 -6.25 21.27 30.70
C MET A 462 -7.53 21.69 31.42
N ASN A 463 -8.05 20.86 32.32
CA ASN A 463 -9.26 21.14 33.09
C ASN A 463 -9.01 22.07 34.30
N SER A 464 -7.76 22.35 34.65
CA SER A 464 -7.43 23.17 35.80
C SER A 464 -7.78 24.64 35.56
N LYS A 465 -8.58 25.22 36.46
CA LYS A 465 -8.94 26.66 36.42
C LYS A 465 -7.75 27.57 36.72
N ASP A 466 -6.68 27.02 37.28
CA ASP A 466 -5.48 27.74 37.71
C ASP A 466 -4.43 27.87 36.59
N CYS A 467 -4.61 27.18 35.46
CA CYS A 467 -3.66 27.16 34.33
C CYS A 467 -3.98 28.21 33.24
N LYS A 468 -4.44 29.41 33.59
CA LYS A 468 -4.69 30.49 32.60
C LYS A 468 -3.55 31.51 32.64
N PRO A 469 -2.84 31.83 31.54
CA PRO A 469 -3.08 31.50 30.13
C PRO A 469 -2.04 30.52 29.58
N ALA A 470 -2.27 29.21 29.73
CA ALA A 470 -1.44 28.20 29.07
C ALA A 470 -2.11 27.66 27.80
N LYS A 471 -1.37 27.59 26.69
CA LYS A 471 -1.81 26.94 25.46
C LYS A 471 -1.46 25.46 25.52
N PHE A 472 -2.39 24.59 25.14
CA PHE A 472 -2.19 23.15 25.14
C PHE A 472 -2.08 22.63 23.71
N ILE A 473 -0.99 21.90 23.44
CA ILE A 473 -0.71 21.36 22.10
C ILE A 473 -0.30 19.88 22.17
N VAL A 474 -0.29 19.25 21.01
CA VAL A 474 0.29 17.93 20.78
C VAL A 474 1.43 18.07 19.79
N SER A 475 2.59 17.47 20.08
CA SER A 475 3.78 17.55 19.23
C SER A 475 4.55 16.23 19.20
N SER A 476 5.62 16.17 18.42
CA SER A 476 6.59 15.08 18.45
C SER A 476 8.03 15.60 18.56
N LYS A 477 8.86 14.94 19.38
CA LYS A 477 10.29 15.25 19.55
C LYS A 477 11.01 14.04 20.14
N GLU A 478 12.04 13.53 19.48
CA GLU A 478 12.76 12.35 19.98
C GLU A 478 13.39 12.58 21.36
N MET A 479 13.11 11.69 22.32
CA MET A 479 13.73 11.72 23.65
C MET A 479 14.01 10.31 24.18
N LYS A 480 15.29 9.92 24.27
CA LYS A 480 15.71 8.59 24.75
C LYS A 480 15.36 8.31 26.21
N ASN A 481 15.39 9.34 27.06
CA ASN A 481 15.19 9.19 28.51
C ASN A 481 13.71 9.02 28.92
N ASN A 482 12.76 9.40 28.06
CA ASN A 482 11.32 9.34 28.34
C ASN A 482 10.59 8.68 27.17
N PRO A 483 10.70 7.35 26.97
CA PRO A 483 10.14 6.69 25.81
C PRO A 483 8.61 6.71 25.78
N GLY A 484 8.06 6.85 24.57
CA GLY A 484 6.63 6.90 24.25
C GLY A 484 6.04 8.30 24.26
N SER A 485 5.85 8.88 25.45
CA SER A 485 5.42 10.27 25.55
C SER A 485 5.89 10.94 26.82
N CYS A 486 5.89 12.27 26.80
CA CYS A 486 6.11 13.11 27.97
C CYS A 486 5.27 14.38 27.88
N ILE A 487 5.17 15.11 29.00
CA ILE A 487 4.56 16.43 29.02
C ILE A 487 5.70 17.45 29.06
N LEU A 488 5.84 18.27 28.02
CA LEU A 488 6.83 19.33 27.96
C LEU A 488 6.20 20.67 28.30
N LEU A 489 6.90 21.43 29.13
CA LEU A 489 6.57 22.81 29.49
C LEU A 489 7.56 23.73 28.81
N TYR A 490 7.03 24.71 28.07
CA TYR A 490 7.79 25.81 27.50
C TYR A 490 7.33 27.09 28.19
N GLU A 491 8.26 27.74 28.88
CA GLU A 491 8.03 29.01 29.56
C GLU A 491 8.52 30.14 28.67
N SER A 492 7.79 31.26 28.63
CA SER A 492 8.06 32.39 27.72
C SER A 492 9.46 33.01 27.87
N GLU A 493 10.12 32.78 29.00
CA GLU A 493 11.44 33.32 29.33
C GLU A 493 12.56 32.26 29.29
N CYS A 494 12.27 31.02 28.89
CA CYS A 494 13.25 29.91 28.87
C CYS A 494 13.45 29.32 27.47
N GLU A 495 14.72 29.12 27.09
CA GLU A 495 15.09 28.50 25.80
C GLU A 495 14.85 26.98 25.77
N GLU A 496 14.86 26.31 26.94
CA GLU A 496 14.75 24.85 27.03
C GLU A 496 13.42 24.38 27.62
N ALA A 497 12.81 23.38 26.98
CA ALA A 497 11.60 22.73 27.46
C ALA A 497 11.88 21.79 28.63
N VAL A 498 11.05 21.83 29.67
CA VAL A 498 11.20 20.98 30.85
C VAL A 498 10.17 19.85 30.84
N CYS A 499 10.62 18.61 31.10
CA CYS A 499 9.74 17.47 31.27
C CYS A 499 8.99 17.56 32.60
N PHE A 500 7.67 17.72 32.54
CA PHE A 500 6.83 17.80 33.73
C PHE A 500 6.75 16.44 34.43
N SER A 501 7.08 16.45 35.72
CA SER A 501 6.83 15.35 36.64
C SER A 501 5.87 15.82 37.72
N PRO A 502 4.72 15.14 37.93
CA PRO A 502 3.80 15.53 38.99
C PRO A 502 4.50 15.43 40.35
N PRO A 503 4.21 16.35 41.28
CA PRO A 503 4.82 16.30 42.60
C PRO A 503 4.46 14.99 43.32
N SER A 504 5.46 14.41 44.00
CA SER A 504 5.24 13.29 44.93
C SER A 504 4.19 13.69 45.96
N GLN A 505 3.42 12.71 46.44
CA GLN A 505 2.41 12.96 47.46
C GLN A 505 3.09 13.64 48.67
N PRO A 506 2.62 14.82 49.11
CA PRO A 506 3.20 15.49 50.25
C PRO A 506 3.17 14.54 51.45
N VAL A 507 4.25 14.54 52.24
CA VAL A 507 4.27 13.82 53.51
C VAL A 507 3.11 14.36 54.34
N CYS A 508 2.27 13.48 54.91
CA CYS A 508 1.16 13.89 55.75
C CYS A 508 1.67 14.86 56.82
N PRO A 509 1.02 16.03 57.01
CA PRO A 509 1.44 16.96 58.04
C PRO A 509 1.45 16.26 59.39
N VAL A 510 2.54 16.42 60.14
CA VAL A 510 2.65 15.86 61.48
C VAL A 510 2.18 16.92 62.46
N THR A 511 1.29 16.57 63.38
CA THR A 511 0.88 17.47 64.45
C THR A 511 2.07 17.74 65.36
N GLU A 512 2.54 18.99 65.38
CA GLU A 512 3.68 19.41 66.18
C GLU A 512 3.23 19.88 67.57
N GLU A 513 2.09 20.56 67.65
CA GLU A 513 1.55 21.06 68.91
C GLU A 513 0.02 21.20 68.85
N VAL A 514 -0.67 20.88 69.95
CA VAL A 514 -2.10 21.17 70.13
C VAL A 514 -2.25 22.12 71.31
N LYS A 515 -2.65 23.37 71.05
CA LYS A 515 -2.87 24.42 72.05
C LYS A 515 -4.34 24.83 72.05
N GLY A 516 -5.11 24.29 72.99
CA GLY A 516 -6.53 24.61 73.15
C GLY A 516 -7.34 24.31 71.89
N GLN A 517 -7.89 25.34 71.23
CA GLN A 517 -8.63 25.22 69.96
C GLN A 517 -7.74 25.32 68.72
N SER A 518 -6.42 25.39 68.87
CA SER A 518 -5.47 25.50 67.75
C SER A 518 -4.58 24.26 67.63
N VAL A 519 -4.33 23.84 66.40
CA VAL A 519 -3.42 22.74 66.04
C VAL A 519 -2.34 23.29 65.13
N VAL A 520 -1.08 23.13 65.52
CA VAL A 520 0.09 23.49 64.71
C VAL A 520 0.56 22.23 63.98
N LEU A 521 0.54 22.28 62.66
CA LEU A 521 0.95 21.19 61.78
C LEU A 521 2.32 21.51 61.19
N LYS A 522 3.27 20.58 61.33
CA LYS A 522 4.55 20.62 60.62
C LYS A 522 4.38 19.96 59.26
N VAL A 523 4.49 20.77 58.21
CA VAL A 523 4.51 20.28 56.83
C VAL A 523 5.97 20.14 56.40
N VAL A 524 6.41 18.91 56.15
CA VAL A 524 7.75 18.67 55.58
C VAL A 524 7.65 18.92 54.07
N PRO A 525 8.44 19.85 53.50
CA PRO A 525 8.50 20.02 52.06
C PRO A 525 8.93 18.71 51.41
N SER A 526 8.19 18.26 50.38
CA SER A 526 8.57 17.07 49.62
C SER A 526 9.98 17.25 49.03
N SER A 527 10.85 16.24 49.21
CA SER A 527 12.22 16.27 48.70
C SER A 527 12.22 16.21 47.17
N PHE A 528 12.29 17.38 46.53
CA PHE A 528 12.49 17.51 45.09
C PHE A 528 13.99 17.70 44.78
N LYS A 529 14.53 16.90 43.85
CA LYS A 529 15.82 17.19 43.22
C LYS A 529 15.63 18.42 42.32
N LYS A 530 16.30 19.52 42.68
CA LYS A 530 16.55 20.76 41.89
C LYS A 530 15.61 21.00 40.68
N ILE A 531 14.35 21.36 40.91
CA ILE A 531 13.53 22.12 39.94
C ILE A 531 12.57 23.01 40.76
N LEU A 532 13.10 24.11 41.29
CA LEU A 532 12.34 25.17 41.95
C LEU A 532 12.72 26.49 41.28
N THR A 533 12.40 26.61 39.99
CA THR A 533 12.49 27.86 39.23
C THR A 533 11.24 28.17 38.43
N SER A 534 10.32 27.20 38.25
CA SER A 534 9.07 27.39 37.49
C SER A 534 7.92 27.86 38.38
N PRO A 535 7.34 29.06 38.15
CA PRO A 535 6.15 29.55 38.84
C PRO A 535 4.93 28.63 38.63
N LEU A 536 4.85 27.96 37.47
CA LEU A 536 3.74 27.07 37.11
C LEU A 536 3.74 25.78 37.92
N ILE A 537 4.93 25.19 38.14
CA ILE A 537 5.12 24.01 39.00
C ILE A 537 4.81 24.37 40.46
N VAL A 538 5.18 25.57 40.90
CA VAL A 538 4.88 26.07 42.26
C VAL A 538 3.36 26.23 42.46
N ILE A 539 2.63 26.80 41.50
CA ILE A 539 1.15 26.97 41.57
C ILE A 539 0.44 25.61 41.66
N LEU A 540 0.86 24.62 40.85
CA LEU A 540 0.29 23.27 40.89
C LEU A 540 0.55 22.55 42.23
N HIS A 541 1.66 22.86 42.89
CA HIS A 541 2.04 22.29 44.19
C HIS A 541 1.25 22.91 45.36
N PHE A 542 1.08 24.23 45.36
CA PHE A 542 0.31 24.94 46.39
C PHE A 542 -1.16 24.47 46.44
N ASN A 543 -1.79 24.23 45.30
CA ASN A 543 -3.19 23.79 45.27
C ASN A 543 -3.39 22.34 45.76
N LYS A 544 -2.42 21.43 45.54
CA LYS A 544 -2.44 20.10 46.17
C LYS A 544 -2.27 20.18 47.69
N LEU A 545 -1.41 21.07 48.18
CA LEU A 545 -1.26 21.31 49.61
C LEU A 545 -2.57 21.83 50.25
N VAL A 546 -3.26 22.76 49.58
CA VAL A 546 -4.56 23.30 50.03
C VAL A 546 -5.65 22.22 50.06
N ILE A 547 -5.68 21.30 49.09
CA ILE A 547 -6.64 20.18 49.07
C ILE A 547 -6.38 19.20 50.22
N ILE A 548 -5.11 18.90 50.54
CA ILE A 548 -4.75 18.02 51.66
C ILE A 548 -5.06 18.67 53.00
N ILE A 549 -4.78 19.97 53.16
CA ILE A 549 -5.18 20.72 54.35
C ILE A 549 -6.71 20.67 54.51
N LYS A 550 -7.48 20.88 53.42
CA LYS A 550 -8.94 20.74 53.46
C LYS A 550 -9.42 19.33 53.82
N SER A 551 -8.75 18.26 53.37
CA SER A 551 -9.12 16.88 53.70
C SER A 551 -8.79 16.51 55.15
N VAL A 552 -7.64 16.96 55.68
CA VAL A 552 -7.27 16.81 57.09
C VAL A 552 -8.26 17.55 57.99
N PHE A 553 -8.68 18.76 57.60
CA PHE A 553 -9.73 19.51 58.32
C PHE A 553 -11.13 18.86 58.19
N GLN A 554 -11.46 18.21 57.07
CA GLN A 554 -12.71 17.45 56.93
C GLN A 554 -12.73 16.20 57.81
N GLN A 555 -11.59 15.54 58.02
CA GLN A 555 -11.50 14.39 58.93
C GLN A 555 -11.61 14.81 60.40
N SER A 556 -11.19 16.06 60.72
CA SER A 556 -11.40 16.70 62.02
C SER A 556 -12.84 17.20 62.27
N ARG A 557 -13.70 17.32 61.24
CA ARG A 557 -15.09 17.81 61.39
C ARG A 557 -16.02 16.88 62.19
N ARG A 558 -15.56 15.71 62.62
CA ARG A 558 -16.30 14.88 63.59
C ARG A 558 -16.30 15.48 65.01
N ASN A 559 -15.52 16.52 65.31
CA ASN A 559 -15.59 17.24 66.60
C ASN A 559 -15.41 18.77 66.44
N ARG A 560 -16.54 19.49 66.41
CA ARG A 560 -16.77 20.95 66.62
C ARG A 560 -16.11 21.98 65.68
N ALA A 561 -16.79 23.11 65.55
CA ALA A 561 -16.58 24.20 64.59
C ALA A 561 -15.40 25.10 64.95
N VAL A 562 -14.55 25.45 63.97
CA VAL A 562 -13.48 26.46 64.12
C VAL A 562 -13.33 27.28 62.81
N LYS A 563 -13.15 28.59 62.98
CA LYS A 563 -12.87 29.62 61.96
C LYS A 563 -11.37 29.62 61.60
N ALA A 564 -11.02 29.71 60.32
CA ALA A 564 -9.64 29.88 59.87
C ALA A 564 -9.36 31.34 59.52
N GLU A 565 -8.36 31.95 60.16
CA GLU A 565 -7.75 33.23 59.74
C GLU A 565 -6.34 32.96 59.21
N TYR A 566 -6.03 33.55 58.05
CA TYR A 566 -4.74 33.43 57.37
C TYR A 566 -3.82 34.59 57.76
N TRP A 567 -2.60 34.27 58.20
CA TRP A 567 -1.50 35.22 58.22
C TRP A 567 -0.54 34.91 57.07
N LYS A 568 -0.39 35.88 56.17
CA LYS A 568 0.59 35.88 55.10
C LYS A 568 1.91 36.35 55.73
N LYS A 569 2.94 35.49 55.79
CA LYS A 569 4.31 35.93 56.03
C LYS A 569 5.13 35.58 54.81
N THR A 570 5.39 36.60 54.00
CA THR A 570 6.45 36.65 53.01
C THR A 570 7.78 36.59 53.74
N ASP A 571 8.60 35.62 53.37
CA ASP A 571 10.02 35.80 53.00
C ASP A 571 10.41 34.66 52.05
#